data_AF-A0AAP2Z7K0-F1
#
_entry.id   AF-A0AAP2Z7K0-F1
#
_cell.length_a   1.000
_cell.length_b   1.000
_cell.length_c   1.000
_cell.angle_alpha   90.00
_cell.angle_beta   90.00
_cell.angle_gamma   90.00
#
_symmetry.space_group_name_H-M   'P 1'
#
loop_
_entity.id
_entity.type
_entity.pdbx_description
1 polymer ?
#
loop_
_entity_poly.entity_id
_entity_poly.type
_entity_poly.pdbx_seq_one_letter_code
_entity_poly.pdbx_strand_id
1 'polypeptide(L)'
;MATGHTEAPGDTETIDHTESPRVEVYPGREAVVEFDPDLTFECVEECTWCCHHGVLLYDRDLLELAQRANLAETTTQFRGEPFVTREEKPREEHVGPDGQACAFLREDGLCSLHLEEDWKPTRCSVFPLGVWLEDDGLHVDIRESAHEHCKGLNVSERRVIENLEAFLPELLWDLENPDSDRVL
;
A
#
# COMPACT_ATOMS: atom_id res chain seq x y z
N MET A 1 34.45 -2.28 45.80
CA MET A 1 34.36 -1.22 44.78
C MET A 1 34.71 -1.88 43.46
N ALA A 2 33.69 -2.23 42.67
CA ALA A 2 33.84 -3.05 41.48
C ALA A 2 34.30 -2.17 40.31
N THR A 3 35.31 -2.67 39.59
CA THR A 3 35.94 -2.08 38.41
C THR A 3 35.00 -2.14 37.21
N GLY A 4 34.97 -1.02 36.47
CA GLY A 4 34.08 -0.78 35.35
C GLY A 4 34.31 -1.70 34.16
N HIS A 5 33.21 -2.04 33.49
CA HIS A 5 33.20 -2.58 32.13
C HIS A 5 33.04 -1.41 31.16
N THR A 6 34.05 -1.24 30.31
CA THR A 6 33.95 -0.47 29.08
C THR A 6 33.49 -1.44 28.00
N GLU A 7 32.26 -1.29 27.53
CA GLU A 7 31.79 -1.93 26.29
C GLU A 7 31.76 -0.87 25.19
N ALA A 8 32.32 -1.26 24.04
CA ALA A 8 32.51 -0.44 22.84
C ALA A 8 31.16 -0.11 22.18
N PRO A 9 31.08 1.00 21.41
CA PRO A 9 29.91 1.28 20.60
C PRO A 9 29.80 0.23 19.50
N GLY A 10 28.63 -0.41 19.40
CA GLY A 10 28.28 -1.30 18.30
C GLY A 10 28.24 -0.51 17.00
N ASP A 11 29.05 -0.95 16.04
CA ASP A 11 29.01 -0.52 14.66
C ASP A 11 27.59 -0.73 14.12
N THR A 12 26.85 0.36 13.94
CA THR A 12 25.65 0.35 13.12
C THR A 12 26.15 0.29 11.68
N GLU A 13 26.17 -0.93 11.13
CA GLU A 13 26.51 -1.20 9.75
C GLU A 13 25.59 -0.34 8.86
N THR A 14 26.16 0.74 8.34
CA THR A 14 25.50 1.59 7.34
C THR A 14 25.54 0.79 6.06
N ILE A 15 24.39 0.23 5.65
CA ILE A 15 24.25 -0.43 4.36
C ILE A 15 24.50 0.64 3.29
N ASP A 16 25.58 0.45 2.54
CA ASP A 16 25.97 1.29 1.41
C ASP A 16 25.00 1.01 0.25
N HIS A 17 23.96 1.83 0.10
CA HIS A 17 22.99 1.79 -0.99
C HIS A 17 23.67 2.18 -2.31
N THR A 18 24.47 1.27 -2.86
CA THR A 18 25.05 1.44 -4.19
C THR A 18 24.01 1.01 -5.22
N GLU A 19 23.20 1.99 -5.64
CA GLU A 19 22.14 1.94 -6.68
C GLU A 19 20.93 1.05 -6.34
N SER A 20 19.80 1.69 -6.03
CA SER A 20 18.48 1.05 -5.93
C SER A 20 18.24 0.14 -7.14
N PRO A 21 17.97 -1.17 -6.96
CA PRO A 21 17.86 -2.09 -8.07
C PRO A 21 16.68 -1.74 -8.98
N ARG A 22 16.92 -1.81 -10.29
CA ARG A 22 15.88 -1.78 -11.31
C ARG A 22 15.36 -3.17 -11.59
N VAL A 23 14.05 -3.34 -11.54
CA VAL A 23 13.38 -4.63 -11.77
C VAL A 23 12.35 -4.48 -12.87
N GLU A 24 12.45 -5.32 -13.90
CA GLU A 24 11.41 -5.43 -14.93
C GLU A 24 10.20 -6.16 -14.35
N VAL A 25 9.08 -5.46 -14.20
CA VAL A 25 7.83 -5.98 -13.62
C VAL A 25 6.94 -6.58 -14.71
N TYR A 26 6.89 -5.91 -15.85
CA TYR A 26 6.23 -6.38 -17.08
C TYR A 26 7.14 -6.09 -18.28
N PRO A 27 6.92 -6.71 -19.46
CA PRO A 27 7.74 -6.46 -20.64
C PRO A 27 7.87 -4.97 -20.97
N GLY A 28 9.08 -4.41 -20.81
CA GLY A 28 9.40 -3.01 -21.03
C GLY A 28 8.90 -2.03 -19.96
N ARG A 29 8.47 -2.51 -18.79
CA ARG A 29 8.02 -1.72 -17.64
C ARG A 29 8.86 -2.06 -16.41
N GLU A 30 9.76 -1.15 -16.10
CA GLU A 30 10.68 -1.27 -14.96
C GLU A 30 10.23 -0.42 -13.78
N ALA A 31 10.57 -0.86 -12.58
CA ALA A 31 10.47 -0.10 -11.34
C ALA A 31 11.84 -0.02 -10.66
N VAL A 32 12.14 1.14 -10.08
CA VAL A 32 13.28 1.33 -9.17
C VAL A 32 12.82 0.97 -7.77
N VAL A 33 13.47 -0.02 -7.16
CA VAL A 33 13.11 -0.56 -5.84
C VAL A 33 14.01 0.05 -4.78
N GLU A 34 13.43 0.75 -3.82
CA GLU A 34 14.15 1.48 -2.76
C GLU A 34 14.06 0.83 -1.37
N PHE A 35 13.31 -0.26 -1.25
CA PHE A 35 13.22 -1.06 -0.03
C PHE A 35 14.25 -2.20 0.02
N ASP A 36 14.42 -2.81 1.20
CA ASP A 36 15.28 -3.99 1.41
C ASP A 36 14.88 -5.16 0.49
N PRO A 37 15.75 -5.64 -0.43
CA PRO A 37 15.44 -6.75 -1.34
C PRO A 37 15.07 -8.06 -0.63
N ASP A 38 15.44 -8.25 0.63
CA ASP A 38 15.10 -9.43 1.41
C ASP A 38 13.75 -9.29 2.14
N LEU A 39 13.09 -8.14 2.04
CA LEU A 39 11.78 -7.90 2.63
C LEU A 39 10.72 -8.84 2.06
N THR A 40 9.97 -9.47 2.96
CA THR A 40 8.85 -10.34 2.60
C THR A 40 7.52 -9.73 3.01
N PHE A 41 6.47 -10.12 2.30
CA PHE A 41 5.12 -9.67 2.62
C PHE A 41 4.08 -10.76 2.33
N GLU A 42 3.09 -10.84 3.20
CA GLU A 42 1.86 -11.59 2.97
C GLU A 42 0.67 -10.82 3.55
N CYS A 43 -0.46 -10.84 2.85
CA CYS A 43 -1.69 -10.28 3.41
C CYS A 43 -2.15 -11.17 4.56
N VAL A 44 -2.15 -10.64 5.79
CA VAL A 44 -2.66 -11.34 6.97
C VAL A 44 -4.12 -10.96 7.22
N GLU A 45 -4.86 -11.90 7.82
CA GLU A 45 -6.23 -11.67 8.25
C GLU A 45 -6.31 -10.48 9.24
N GLU A 46 -7.45 -9.79 9.28
CA GLU A 46 -7.72 -8.65 10.17
C GLU A 46 -6.90 -7.36 9.92
N CYS A 47 -5.99 -7.34 8.93
CA CYS A 47 -5.25 -6.14 8.55
C CYS A 47 -6.15 -5.17 7.76
N THR A 48 -6.73 -4.19 8.45
CA THR A 48 -7.74 -3.25 7.90
C THR A 48 -7.24 -1.81 7.81
N TRP A 49 -5.98 -1.56 8.16
CA TRP A 49 -5.41 -0.22 8.28
C TRP A 49 -5.52 0.60 6.98
N CYS A 50 -5.33 -0.03 5.81
CA CYS A 50 -5.48 0.64 4.51
C CYS A 50 -6.90 1.18 4.28
N CYS A 51 -7.92 0.59 4.91
CA CYS A 51 -9.32 0.99 4.80
C CYS A 51 -9.67 2.19 5.70
N HIS A 52 -8.74 2.67 6.54
CA HIS A 52 -9.00 3.76 7.48
C HIS A 52 -8.65 5.16 6.93
N HIS A 53 -7.95 5.26 5.79
CA HIS A 53 -7.37 6.52 5.29
C HIS A 53 -8.02 7.07 4.02
N GLY A 54 -9.11 6.43 3.57
CA GLY A 54 -9.68 6.69 2.24
C GLY A 54 -8.86 6.03 1.13
N VAL A 55 -9.51 5.74 0.00
CA VAL A 55 -8.86 5.05 -1.13
C VAL A 55 -8.99 5.94 -2.36
N LEU A 56 -7.88 6.55 -2.78
CA LEU A 56 -7.81 7.27 -4.06
C LEU A 56 -8.22 6.33 -5.20
N LEU A 57 -8.98 6.87 -6.15
CA LEU A 57 -9.36 6.19 -7.38
C LEU A 57 -8.70 6.90 -8.56
N TYR A 58 -7.93 6.18 -9.36
CA TYR A 58 -7.53 6.68 -10.67
C TYR A 58 -8.71 6.61 -11.65
N ASP A 59 -8.60 7.29 -12.80
CA ASP A 59 -9.67 7.29 -13.82
C ASP A 59 -10.09 5.87 -14.22
N ARG A 60 -9.12 4.95 -14.35
CA ARG A 60 -9.42 3.55 -14.65
C ARG A 60 -10.09 2.85 -13.47
N ASP A 61 -9.70 3.15 -12.23
CA ASP A 61 -10.38 2.60 -11.05
C ASP A 61 -11.84 3.08 -10.99
N LEU A 62 -12.13 4.32 -11.37
CA LEU A 62 -13.51 4.82 -11.45
C LEU A 62 -14.35 4.05 -12.46
N LEU A 63 -13.80 3.76 -13.64
CA LEU A 63 -14.51 2.98 -14.68
C LEU A 63 -14.76 1.54 -14.24
N GLU A 64 -13.80 0.92 -13.56
CA GLU A 64 -13.95 -0.41 -12.98
C GLU A 64 -14.97 -0.39 -11.84
N LEU A 65 -14.88 0.59 -10.93
CA LEU A 65 -15.80 0.71 -9.81
C LEU A 65 -17.24 0.94 -10.27
N ALA A 66 -17.46 1.71 -11.35
CA ALA A 66 -18.78 1.97 -11.91
C ALA A 66 -19.53 0.70 -12.36
N GLN A 67 -18.80 -0.37 -12.67
CA GLN A 67 -19.39 -1.66 -13.06
C GLN A 67 -19.82 -2.51 -11.86
N ARG A 68 -19.35 -2.15 -10.65
CA ARG A 68 -19.46 -2.95 -9.43
C ARG A 68 -20.27 -2.27 -8.33
N ALA A 69 -20.30 -0.92 -8.33
CA ALA A 69 -20.94 -0.14 -7.29
C ALA A 69 -21.54 1.17 -7.83
N ASN A 70 -22.47 1.74 -7.05
CA ASN A 70 -23.02 3.05 -7.33
C ASN A 70 -21.99 4.13 -6.94
N LEU A 71 -21.37 4.77 -7.93
CA LEU A 71 -20.36 5.80 -7.70
C LEU A 71 -20.86 6.96 -6.83
N ALA A 72 -22.13 7.36 -6.97
CA ALA A 72 -22.67 8.49 -6.20
C ALA A 72 -22.78 8.19 -4.69
N GLU A 73 -22.92 6.92 -4.32
CA GLU A 73 -23.01 6.48 -2.93
C GLU A 73 -21.63 6.12 -2.36
N THR A 74 -20.74 5.62 -3.20
CA THR A 74 -19.48 5.00 -2.77
C THR A 74 -18.24 5.85 -2.99
N THR A 75 -18.38 7.03 -3.61
CA THR A 75 -17.26 7.94 -3.85
C THR A 75 -17.49 9.33 -3.29
N THR A 76 -16.40 10.00 -2.95
CA THR A 76 -16.34 11.40 -2.52
C THR A 76 -15.24 12.12 -3.27
N GLN A 77 -15.27 13.46 -3.25
CA GLN A 77 -14.27 14.31 -3.88
C GLN A 77 -13.46 15.01 -2.80
N PHE A 78 -12.13 14.92 -2.89
CA PHE A 78 -11.22 15.62 -2.00
C PHE A 78 -10.05 16.19 -2.79
N ARG A 79 -9.79 17.49 -2.63
CA ARG A 79 -8.75 18.23 -3.38
C ARG A 79 -8.82 18.07 -4.91
N GLY A 80 -10.02 17.82 -5.44
CA GLY A 80 -10.25 17.64 -6.87
C GLY A 80 -10.05 16.21 -7.36
N GLU A 81 -9.81 15.26 -6.46
CA GLU A 81 -9.58 13.85 -6.78
C GLU A 81 -10.69 12.97 -6.19
N PRO A 82 -11.08 11.90 -6.89
CA PRO A 82 -12.09 10.95 -6.42
C PRO A 82 -11.48 9.95 -5.43
N PHE A 83 -12.18 9.72 -4.33
CA PHE A 83 -11.84 8.70 -3.35
C PHE A 83 -13.04 7.82 -3.07
N VAL A 84 -12.81 6.59 -2.64
CA VAL A 84 -13.85 5.79 -1.98
C VAL A 84 -14.23 6.49 -0.67
N THR A 85 -15.54 6.63 -0.46
CA THR A 85 -16.10 7.24 0.75
C THR A 85 -15.72 6.43 1.99
N ARG A 86 -15.38 7.14 3.06
CA ARG A 86 -15.37 6.61 4.42
C ARG A 86 -16.73 6.87 5.05
N GLU A 87 -17.28 5.88 5.71
CA GLU A 87 -18.59 5.96 6.37
C GLU A 87 -18.50 5.46 7.81
N GLU A 88 -19.38 5.97 8.66
CA GLU A 88 -19.55 5.49 10.03
C GLU A 88 -20.00 4.03 10.00
N LYS A 89 -19.32 3.18 10.77
CA LYS A 89 -19.70 1.77 10.94
C LYS A 89 -20.21 1.57 12.37
N PRO A 90 -21.31 0.83 12.60
CA PRO A 90 -21.87 0.59 13.93
C PRO A 90 -21.08 -0.49 14.71
N ARG A 91 -19.74 -0.34 14.78
CA ARG A 91 -18.81 -1.29 15.41
C ARG A 91 -17.52 -0.58 15.84
N GLU A 92 -16.83 -1.15 16.83
CA GLU A 92 -15.55 -0.61 17.35
C GLU A 92 -14.32 -1.27 16.71
N GLU A 93 -14.48 -2.47 16.17
CA GLU A 93 -13.42 -3.21 15.46
C GLU A 93 -13.36 -2.79 14.00
N HIS A 94 -12.18 -2.89 13.37
CA HIS A 94 -11.95 -2.61 11.94
C HIS A 94 -12.41 -1.22 11.47
N VAL A 95 -12.35 -0.22 12.34
CA VAL A 95 -12.64 1.19 12.03
C VAL A 95 -11.47 2.08 12.40
N GLY A 96 -11.40 3.26 11.77
CA GLY A 96 -10.48 4.31 12.17
C GLY A 96 -10.85 4.90 13.54
N PRO A 97 -9.97 5.75 14.12
CA PRO A 97 -10.20 6.39 15.43
C PRO A 97 -11.46 7.27 15.51
N ASP A 98 -12.00 7.67 14.36
CA ASP A 98 -13.23 8.45 14.19
C ASP A 98 -14.48 7.58 14.01
N GLY A 99 -14.36 6.24 14.15
CA GLY A 99 -15.46 5.30 13.94
C GLY A 99 -15.80 5.06 12.46
N GLN A 100 -15.00 5.58 11.53
CA GLN A 100 -15.25 5.46 10.10
C GLN A 100 -14.27 4.52 9.39
N ALA A 101 -14.77 3.84 8.37
CA ALA A 101 -13.96 3.01 7.48
C ALA A 101 -14.46 3.09 6.03
N CYS A 102 -13.65 2.58 5.10
CA CYS A 102 -14.02 2.39 3.69
C CYS A 102 -15.43 1.77 3.56
N ALA A 103 -16.24 2.29 2.64
CA ALA A 103 -17.59 1.79 2.35
C ALA A 103 -17.60 0.27 2.07
N PHE A 104 -16.57 -0.26 1.41
CA PHE A 104 -16.45 -1.67 1.05
C PHE A 104 -15.84 -2.57 2.14
N LEU A 105 -15.50 -2.02 3.32
CA LEU A 105 -15.03 -2.82 4.43
C LEU A 105 -16.21 -3.46 5.19
N ARG A 106 -16.24 -4.78 5.18
CA ARG A 106 -17.27 -5.60 5.84
C ARG A 106 -17.03 -5.68 7.36
N GLU A 107 -17.97 -6.29 8.06
CA GLU A 107 -17.90 -6.49 9.52
C GLU A 107 -16.82 -7.50 9.93
N ASP A 108 -16.53 -8.47 9.08
CA ASP A 108 -15.48 -9.49 9.26
C ASP A 108 -14.06 -8.98 8.94
N GLY A 109 -13.90 -7.67 8.71
CA GLY A 109 -12.62 -7.07 8.36
C GLY A 109 -12.15 -7.36 6.93
N LEU A 110 -12.99 -7.98 6.09
CA LEU A 110 -12.64 -8.29 4.71
C LEU A 110 -13.20 -7.24 3.74
N CYS A 111 -12.52 -7.08 2.60
CA CYS A 111 -12.94 -6.16 1.54
C CYS A 111 -13.95 -6.85 0.61
N SER A 112 -15.14 -6.29 0.43
CA SER A 112 -16.15 -6.85 -0.47
C SER A 112 -15.70 -6.84 -1.93
N LEU A 113 -15.04 -5.77 -2.40
CA LEU A 113 -14.51 -5.70 -3.78
C LEU A 113 -13.54 -6.85 -4.06
N HIS A 114 -12.66 -7.16 -3.11
CA HIS A 114 -11.70 -8.23 -3.32
C HIS A 114 -12.36 -9.60 -3.29
N LEU A 115 -13.23 -9.84 -2.30
CA LEU A 115 -13.84 -11.16 -2.10
C LEU A 115 -14.87 -11.50 -3.18
N GLU A 116 -15.65 -10.52 -3.60
CA GLU A 116 -16.83 -10.74 -4.44
C GLU A 116 -16.52 -10.46 -5.92
N GLU A 117 -15.64 -9.50 -6.20
CA GLU A 117 -15.33 -9.04 -7.57
C GLU A 117 -13.92 -9.42 -8.04
N ASP A 118 -13.13 -10.10 -7.20
CA ASP A 118 -11.71 -10.42 -7.43
C ASP A 118 -10.91 -9.19 -7.90
N TRP A 119 -11.25 -8.02 -7.35
CA TRP A 119 -10.72 -6.75 -7.81
C TRP A 119 -10.46 -5.79 -6.64
N LYS A 120 -9.44 -4.96 -6.80
CA LYS A 120 -9.09 -3.88 -5.86
C LYS A 120 -8.74 -2.63 -6.65
N PRO A 121 -9.06 -1.43 -6.14
CA PRO A 121 -8.50 -0.18 -6.66
C PRO A 121 -6.98 -0.25 -6.69
N THR A 122 -6.36 0.41 -7.66
CA THR A 122 -4.90 0.41 -7.85
C THR A 122 -4.15 0.76 -6.56
N ARG A 123 -4.58 1.79 -5.83
CA ARG A 123 -3.98 2.17 -4.54
C ARG A 123 -4.01 1.03 -3.50
N CYS A 124 -5.09 0.24 -3.48
CA CYS A 124 -5.21 -0.90 -2.57
C CYS A 124 -4.32 -2.07 -2.98
N SER A 125 -4.13 -2.30 -4.28
CA SER A 125 -3.26 -3.37 -4.79
C SER A 125 -1.79 -3.12 -4.48
N VAL A 126 -1.39 -1.84 -4.46
CA VAL A 126 -0.02 -1.42 -4.19
C VAL A 126 0.38 -1.58 -2.72
N PHE A 127 -0.57 -1.57 -1.78
CA PHE A 127 -0.26 -1.71 -0.35
C PHE A 127 0.45 -3.05 -0.04
N PRO A 128 1.54 -3.08 0.74
CA PRO A 128 2.06 -2.03 1.64
C PRO A 128 3.02 -1.02 0.99
N LEU A 129 3.27 -1.14 -0.31
CA LEU A 129 4.20 -0.29 -1.05
C LEU A 129 3.63 1.13 -1.22
N GLY A 130 4.53 2.09 -1.32
CA GLY A 130 4.33 3.42 -1.87
C GLY A 130 4.96 3.45 -3.27
N VAL A 131 4.37 4.24 -4.17
CA VAL A 131 4.89 4.41 -5.53
C VAL A 131 4.79 5.86 -5.93
N TRP A 132 5.78 6.35 -6.66
CA TRP A 132 5.86 7.71 -7.19
C TRP A 132 6.72 7.74 -8.45
N LEU A 133 6.70 8.87 -9.17
CA LEU A 133 7.58 9.08 -10.34
C LEU A 133 8.75 9.98 -9.96
N GLU A 134 9.93 9.59 -10.45
CA GLU A 134 11.14 10.42 -10.51
C GLU A 134 11.58 10.56 -11.98
N ASP A 135 12.61 11.38 -12.23
CA ASP A 135 13.13 11.66 -13.58
C ASP A 135 13.55 10.40 -14.35
N ASP A 136 13.95 9.33 -13.66
CA ASP A 136 14.39 8.09 -14.29
C ASP A 136 13.31 6.99 -14.31
N GLY A 137 12.18 7.12 -13.62
CA GLY A 137 11.07 6.16 -13.76
C GLY A 137 10.11 6.07 -12.58
N LEU A 138 9.46 4.90 -12.46
CA LEU A 138 8.56 4.57 -11.36
C LEU A 138 9.38 4.04 -10.17
N HIS A 139 9.31 4.72 -9.04
CA HIS A 139 9.99 4.36 -7.81
C HIS A 139 9.01 3.69 -6.86
N VAL A 140 9.52 2.75 -6.07
CA VAL A 140 8.73 1.90 -5.18
C VAL A 140 9.48 1.69 -3.87
N ASP A 141 8.84 2.02 -2.77
CA ASP A 141 9.35 1.78 -1.41
C ASP A 141 8.22 1.24 -0.51
N ILE A 142 8.53 0.87 0.73
CA ILE A 142 7.52 0.57 1.74
C ILE A 142 7.01 1.89 2.31
N ARG A 143 5.68 2.02 2.43
CA ARG A 143 5.11 3.19 3.11
C ARG A 143 5.62 3.26 4.54
N GLU A 144 6.04 4.45 4.99
CA GLU A 144 6.47 4.66 6.38
C GLU A 144 5.45 4.11 7.38
N SER A 145 4.16 4.39 7.14
CA SER A 145 3.07 3.90 7.98
C SER A 145 2.90 2.38 7.98
N ALA A 146 3.33 1.68 6.92
CA ALA A 146 3.28 0.23 6.86
C ALA A 146 4.32 -0.40 7.80
N HIS A 147 5.49 0.22 7.98
CA HIS A 147 6.48 -0.27 8.95
C HIS A 147 5.91 -0.34 10.38
N GLU A 148 5.03 0.60 10.74
CA GLU A 148 4.46 0.67 12.09
C GLU A 148 3.19 -0.18 12.26
N HIS A 149 2.38 -0.30 11.20
CA HIS A 149 1.02 -0.83 11.33
C HIS A 149 0.74 -2.09 10.52
N CYS A 150 1.60 -2.45 9.56
CA CYS A 150 1.39 -3.60 8.72
C CYS A 150 1.96 -4.87 9.35
N LYS A 151 1.08 -5.68 9.92
CA LYS A 151 1.40 -7.02 10.46
C LYS A 151 1.83 -8.04 9.39
N GLY A 152 1.71 -7.70 8.12
CA GLY A 152 2.07 -8.57 6.99
C GLY A 152 3.53 -8.48 6.55
N LEU A 153 4.31 -7.54 7.08
CA LEU A 153 5.72 -7.38 6.75
C LEU A 153 6.58 -8.41 7.49
N ASN A 154 7.50 -9.06 6.78
CA ASN A 154 8.49 -10.01 7.32
C ASN A 154 7.90 -11.24 8.04
N VAL A 155 6.68 -11.65 7.66
CA VAL A 155 5.99 -12.80 8.25
C VAL A 155 5.90 -14.02 7.33
N SER A 156 6.31 -13.90 6.07
CA SER A 156 6.27 -14.97 5.08
C SER A 156 7.64 -15.19 4.42
N GLU A 157 7.74 -16.18 3.54
CA GLU A 157 8.91 -16.40 2.68
C GLU A 157 8.78 -15.66 1.33
N ARG A 158 7.65 -15.01 1.07
CA ARG A 158 7.36 -14.36 -0.22
C ARG A 158 8.06 -13.01 -0.30
N ARG A 159 9.22 -12.98 -0.97
CA ARG A 159 9.97 -11.75 -1.22
C ARG A 159 9.20 -10.81 -2.14
N VAL A 160 9.06 -9.55 -1.74
CA VAL A 160 8.29 -8.55 -2.50
C VAL A 160 8.94 -8.26 -3.84
N ILE A 161 10.27 -8.09 -3.86
CA ILE A 161 11.03 -7.77 -5.07
C ILE A 161 10.90 -8.83 -6.18
N GLU A 162 10.67 -10.10 -5.83
CA GLU A 162 10.50 -11.20 -6.78
C GLU A 162 9.05 -11.38 -7.24
N ASN A 163 8.12 -10.59 -6.71
CA ASN A 163 6.67 -10.73 -6.90
C ASN A 163 5.99 -9.39 -7.19
N LEU A 164 6.73 -8.39 -7.69
CA LEU A 164 6.26 -7.02 -7.88
C LEU A 164 4.98 -6.93 -8.73
N GLU A 165 4.81 -7.82 -9.69
CA GLU A 165 3.64 -7.87 -10.58
C GLU A 165 2.32 -8.15 -9.84
N ALA A 166 2.38 -8.70 -8.64
CA ALA A 166 1.23 -8.92 -7.78
C ALA A 166 0.82 -7.65 -7.01
N PHE A 167 1.73 -6.68 -6.87
CA PHE A 167 1.52 -5.45 -6.12
C PHE A 167 1.40 -4.22 -7.00
N LEU A 168 2.02 -4.23 -8.19
CA LEU A 168 2.14 -3.06 -9.05
C LEU A 168 1.28 -3.25 -10.30
N PRO A 169 0.00 -2.83 -10.32
CA PRO A 169 -0.81 -2.90 -11.52
C PRO A 169 -0.14 -2.21 -12.70
N GLU A 170 -0.23 -2.83 -13.87
CA GLU A 170 0.23 -2.30 -15.17
C GLU A 170 -0.18 -0.83 -15.42
N LEU A 171 -1.33 -0.40 -14.89
CA LEU A 171 -1.82 0.98 -14.98
C LEU A 171 -0.81 2.02 -14.47
N LEU A 172 0.03 1.70 -13.48
CA LEU A 172 0.91 2.66 -12.83
C LEU A 172 1.87 3.38 -13.80
N TRP A 173 2.30 2.69 -14.86
CA TRP A 173 3.18 3.25 -15.89
C TRP A 173 2.45 4.15 -16.90
N ASP A 174 1.12 4.11 -16.92
CA ASP A 174 0.29 4.90 -17.83
C ASP A 174 -0.28 6.16 -17.15
N LEU A 175 -0.06 6.32 -15.83
CA LEU A 175 -0.55 7.47 -15.05
C LEU A 175 0.42 8.65 -15.15
N GLU A 176 -0.13 9.86 -15.33
CA GLU A 176 0.64 11.10 -15.23
C GLU A 176 1.16 11.35 -13.81
N ASN A 177 0.42 10.89 -12.80
CA ASN A 177 0.82 10.94 -11.41
C ASN A 177 0.37 9.66 -10.68
N PRO A 178 1.25 8.66 -10.53
CA PRO A 178 0.96 7.41 -9.82
C PRO A 178 1.13 7.51 -8.30
N ASP A 179 1.45 8.69 -7.73
CA ASP A 179 1.70 8.87 -6.31
C ASP A 179 0.57 8.23 -5.47
N SER A 180 0.90 7.17 -4.74
CA SER A 180 -0.10 6.41 -4.01
C SER A 180 -0.23 6.83 -2.54
N ASP A 181 0.56 7.79 -2.04
CA ASP A 181 0.52 8.31 -0.66
C ASP A 181 -0.57 9.36 -0.43
N ARG A 182 -1.26 9.78 -1.49
CA ARG A 182 -2.46 10.61 -1.39
C ARG A 182 -3.58 9.91 -0.59
N VAL A 183 -4.08 10.59 0.44
CA VAL A 183 -5.12 10.13 1.39
C VAL A 183 -6.17 11.21 1.64
N LEU A 184 -7.33 10.80 2.18
CA LEU A 184 -8.44 11.68 2.62
C LEU A 184 -8.13 12.40 3.93
#